data_AF-E3MBL3-F1
#
_entry.id   AF-E3MBL3-F1
#
_cell.length_a   1.000
_cell.length_b   1.000
_cell.length_c   1.000
_cell.angle_alpha   90.00
_cell.angle_beta   90.00
_cell.angle_gamma   90.00
#
_symmetry.space_group_name_H-M   'P 1'
#
loop_
_entity.id
_entity.type
_entity.pdbx_description
1 polymer ?
#
loop_
_entity_poly.entity_id
_entity_poly.type
_entity_poly.pdbx_seq_one_letter_code
_entity_poly.pdbx_strand_id
1 'polypeptide(L)'
;MKICEIKPPENDKLLEECNKWVQLFLKSLRQNDIFYDAGFNWSDGSLEWDKHGTMLNYRKIKNDSSGSLTLYKDTWPFHAEQGNVGDCGLISALMTIARRQKLLEWIIPPNDYSLKHGIFLVRLFYDDKWNMLAVDGHFPCDESGEVEFASLCYGRLWPSLIEKAVAKRRGGYHKLNGTCPTTAFQYLTGASYVNVSLNKDTDLDMLWKKSFGYLMVIGTDSKPKNKKISMKGLQQDHAYALLELRVHEGHRLVLVGCPSGSKWKGKRSNLPIYKDEVMKGWSEIEKNAVKKRFSWIEIEDLCKRFDELFVCKYHEDWYEIRTGRVQVDSSKPESSSPIDHISYDFVTFENSLAFHKSLLKMIESEKCGIQIRKGLIIHEYIRDDFLVLMAENKTEGPIFMSMIAKNDEELCETHGIMTDHLWKFSKKLNPPVPDIYHFIPAKSKCVIGTVWTTSYETKLEKQPKKPEVSCKYWIRILFEEMEKKYGLDMKIPLKELKKIHYEPTLYKPIPIE
;
A
#
# COMPACT_ATOMS: atom_id res chain seq x y z
N MET A 1 16.50 20.68 17.72
CA MET A 1 15.29 20.13 18.38
C MET A 1 14.22 20.01 17.31
N LYS A 2 13.85 18.80 16.89
CA LYS A 2 12.81 18.61 15.87
C LYS A 2 11.47 18.65 16.60
N ILE A 3 10.62 19.60 16.26
CA ILE A 3 9.24 19.70 16.76
C ILE A 3 8.40 18.82 15.84
N CYS A 4 7.80 17.76 16.40
CA CYS A 4 6.85 16.93 15.67
C CYS A 4 5.45 17.23 16.20
N GLU A 5 4.59 17.73 15.31
CA GLU A 5 3.20 18.06 15.61
C GLU A 5 2.30 16.86 15.30
N ILE A 6 1.32 16.61 16.17
CA ILE A 6 0.34 15.53 16.03
C ILE A 6 -0.74 15.86 14.98
N LYS A 7 -0.91 17.14 14.63
CA LYS A 7 -1.88 17.61 13.63
C LYS A 7 -1.17 18.23 12.42
N PRO A 8 -1.85 18.32 11.27
CA PRO A 8 -1.34 19.13 10.17
C PRO A 8 -1.18 20.59 10.62
N PRO A 9 -0.10 21.27 10.21
CA PRO A 9 -0.13 22.72 10.13
C PRO A 9 -1.23 23.15 9.14
N GLU A 10 -1.80 24.35 9.31
CA GLU A 10 -2.81 24.92 8.39
C GLU A 10 -2.40 24.89 6.90
N ASN A 11 -1.10 24.78 6.64
CA ASN A 11 -0.51 24.51 5.32
C ASN A 11 0.15 23.13 5.28
N ASP A 12 -0.61 22.09 4.93
CA ASP A 12 -0.10 20.73 4.75
C ASP A 12 0.69 20.59 3.44
N LYS A 13 1.95 21.05 3.49
CA LYS A 13 2.87 20.99 2.35
C LYS A 13 3.09 19.56 1.83
N LEU A 14 3.08 18.56 2.72
CA LEU A 14 3.28 17.16 2.33
C LEU A 14 2.11 16.70 1.44
N LEU A 15 0.87 16.98 1.84
CA LEU A 15 -0.29 16.67 1.01
C LEU A 15 -0.29 17.45 -0.30
N GLU A 16 0.10 18.73 -0.29
CA GLU A 16 0.18 19.54 -1.49
C GLU A 16 1.18 18.97 -2.51
N GLU A 17 2.38 18.57 -2.04
CA GLU A 17 3.40 17.93 -2.87
C GLU A 17 2.92 16.59 -3.44
N CYS A 18 2.30 15.74 -2.61
CA CYS A 18 1.73 14.48 -3.07
C CYS A 18 0.61 14.69 -4.09
N ASN A 19 -0.26 15.67 -3.89
CA ASN A 19 -1.32 15.99 -4.85
C ASN A 19 -0.74 16.48 -6.19
N LYS A 20 0.28 17.34 -6.17
CA LYS A 20 0.99 17.76 -7.40
C LYS A 20 1.58 16.56 -8.13
N TRP A 21 2.18 15.63 -7.40
CA TRP A 21 2.68 14.38 -7.97
C TRP A 21 1.58 13.56 -8.63
N VAL A 22 0.47 13.30 -7.93
CA VAL A 22 -0.66 12.53 -8.47
C VAL A 22 -1.18 13.21 -9.74
N GLN A 23 -1.36 14.53 -9.75
CA GLN A 23 -1.86 15.24 -10.93
C GLN A 23 -0.92 15.14 -12.14
N LEU A 24 0.40 15.13 -11.93
CA LEU A 24 1.35 14.86 -13.01
C LEU A 24 1.25 13.42 -13.51
N PHE A 25 1.14 12.46 -12.60
CA PHE A 25 0.95 11.05 -12.93
C PHE A 25 -0.33 10.82 -13.74
N LEU A 26 -1.46 11.40 -13.31
CA LEU A 26 -2.75 11.28 -14.01
C LEU A 26 -2.74 11.83 -15.45
N LYS A 27 -1.88 12.81 -15.77
CA LYS A 27 -1.72 13.30 -17.15
C LYS A 27 -1.12 12.26 -18.10
N SER A 28 -0.38 11.29 -17.57
CA SER A 28 0.20 10.20 -18.36
C SER A 28 -0.77 9.02 -18.54
N LEU A 29 -1.87 8.99 -17.79
CA LEU A 29 -2.87 7.93 -17.85
C LEU A 29 -3.91 8.19 -18.94
N ARG A 30 -4.36 7.13 -19.61
CA ARG A 30 -5.54 7.17 -20.46
C ARG A 30 -6.80 7.28 -19.60
N GLN A 31 -7.89 7.69 -20.22
CA GLN A 31 -9.15 8.05 -19.53
C GLN A 31 -9.74 6.96 -18.62
N ASN A 32 -9.38 5.69 -18.83
CA ASN A 32 -9.89 4.54 -18.09
C ASN A 32 -8.81 3.76 -17.33
N ASP A 33 -7.57 4.25 -17.27
CA ASP A 33 -6.50 3.56 -16.59
C ASP A 33 -6.70 3.62 -15.08
N ILE A 34 -6.40 2.51 -14.43
CA ILE A 34 -6.44 2.34 -12.98
C ILE A 34 -5.00 2.24 -12.49
N PHE A 35 -4.68 2.98 -11.45
CA PHE A 35 -3.38 2.94 -10.82
C PHE A 35 -3.09 1.54 -10.25
N TYR A 36 -1.86 1.09 -10.47
CA TYR A 36 -1.32 -0.14 -9.90
C TYR A 36 0.02 0.17 -9.24
N ASP A 37 0.15 -0.20 -7.98
CA ASP A 37 1.31 0.11 -7.15
C ASP A 37 2.36 -1.00 -7.28
N ALA A 38 3.10 -0.98 -8.39
CA ALA A 38 4.17 -1.95 -8.66
C ALA A 38 5.31 -1.92 -7.61
N GLY A 39 5.38 -0.88 -6.78
CA GLY A 39 6.38 -0.75 -5.72
C GLY A 39 6.00 -1.48 -4.42
N PHE A 40 4.78 -1.98 -4.30
CA PHE A 40 4.33 -2.69 -3.10
C PHE A 40 4.42 -4.21 -3.28
N ASN A 41 5.39 -4.82 -2.60
CA ASN A 41 5.44 -6.28 -2.46
C ASN A 41 4.43 -6.71 -1.38
N TRP A 42 3.29 -7.25 -1.79
CA TRP A 42 2.17 -7.56 -0.89
C TRP A 42 2.44 -8.76 0.03
N SER A 43 3.29 -9.71 -0.38
CA SER A 43 3.65 -10.87 0.43
C SER A 43 5.05 -11.41 0.10
N ASP A 44 5.57 -12.28 0.96
CA ASP A 44 6.78 -13.08 0.71
C ASP A 44 6.46 -14.54 0.35
N GLY A 45 5.18 -14.87 0.13
CA GLY A 45 4.72 -16.22 -0.17
C GLY A 45 4.46 -17.09 1.07
N SER A 46 4.57 -16.56 2.29
CA SER A 46 4.39 -17.34 3.52
C SER A 46 2.95 -17.49 3.98
N LEU A 47 2.00 -16.75 3.40
CA LEU A 47 0.60 -16.81 3.82
C LEU A 47 -0.19 -17.85 3.01
N GLU A 48 -1.24 -18.42 3.62
CA GLU A 48 -2.01 -19.47 2.96
C GLU A 48 -2.71 -18.99 1.68
N TRP A 49 -3.19 -17.76 1.65
CA TRP A 49 -3.82 -17.18 0.46
C TRP A 49 -2.84 -17.01 -0.71
N ASP A 50 -1.52 -16.89 -0.45
CA ASP A 50 -0.51 -16.81 -1.50
C ASP A 50 -0.49 -18.07 -2.37
N LYS A 51 -1.02 -19.21 -1.86
CA LYS A 51 -1.22 -20.43 -2.66
C LYS A 51 -2.12 -20.20 -3.88
N HIS A 52 -3.05 -19.25 -3.76
CA HIS A 52 -3.98 -18.87 -4.83
C HIS A 52 -3.50 -17.62 -5.57
N GLY A 53 -2.80 -16.70 -4.89
CA GLY A 53 -2.15 -15.53 -5.49
C GLY A 53 -3.12 -14.58 -6.18
N THR A 54 -4.40 -14.62 -5.80
CA THR A 54 -5.49 -13.93 -6.48
C THR A 54 -5.66 -12.49 -5.97
N MET A 55 -5.87 -11.57 -6.91
CA MET A 55 -6.07 -10.15 -6.64
C MET A 55 -7.43 -9.70 -7.17
N LEU A 56 -8.25 -9.14 -6.29
CA LEU A 56 -9.51 -8.50 -6.65
C LEU A 56 -9.23 -7.16 -7.33
N ASN A 57 -9.57 -7.08 -8.61
CA ASN A 57 -9.32 -5.90 -9.42
C ASN A 57 -10.20 -4.71 -9.00
N TYR A 58 -9.61 -3.54 -8.82
CA TYR A 58 -10.34 -2.33 -8.43
C TYR A 58 -11.46 -1.96 -9.42
N ARG A 59 -11.26 -2.21 -10.72
CA ARG A 59 -12.29 -1.99 -11.75
C ARG A 59 -13.51 -2.89 -11.50
N LYS A 60 -13.31 -4.12 -11.03
CA LYS A 60 -14.39 -5.03 -10.64
C LYS A 60 -15.12 -4.48 -9.41
N ILE A 61 -14.40 -4.09 -8.37
CA ILE A 61 -14.98 -3.47 -7.16
C ILE A 61 -15.85 -2.25 -7.51
N LYS A 62 -15.33 -1.38 -8.39
CA LYS A 62 -16.00 -0.16 -8.85
C LYS A 62 -17.26 -0.44 -9.68
N ASN A 63 -17.31 -1.55 -10.41
CA ASN A 63 -18.43 -1.91 -11.28
C ASN A 63 -19.47 -2.79 -10.58
N ASP A 64 -19.04 -3.68 -9.69
CA ASP A 64 -19.87 -4.66 -8.99
C ASP A 64 -20.50 -4.10 -7.71
N SER A 65 -20.02 -2.97 -7.20
CA SER A 65 -20.59 -2.33 -6.02
C SER A 65 -22.04 -1.96 -6.31
N SER A 66 -22.97 -2.80 -5.84
CA SER A 66 -24.42 -2.66 -5.91
C SER A 66 -24.95 -1.44 -5.14
N GLY A 67 -24.06 -0.70 -4.47
CA GLY A 67 -24.24 0.64 -3.91
C GLY A 67 -23.07 1.58 -4.26
N SER A 68 -23.17 2.86 -3.90
CA SER A 68 -22.11 3.84 -4.17
C SER A 68 -20.83 3.47 -3.40
N LEU A 69 -19.75 3.12 -4.11
CA LEU A 69 -18.41 2.99 -3.53
C LEU A 69 -18.02 4.31 -2.83
N THR A 70 -17.53 4.22 -1.59
CA THR A 70 -17.09 5.38 -0.81
C THR A 70 -15.81 5.07 -0.05
N LEU A 71 -15.06 6.11 0.32
CA LEU A 71 -13.92 5.96 1.21
C LEU A 71 -14.41 5.73 2.64
N TYR A 72 -15.11 6.72 3.20
CA TYR A 72 -15.50 6.77 4.62
C TYR A 72 -16.84 7.49 4.81
N LYS A 73 -17.85 7.25 3.95
CA LYS A 73 -19.19 7.81 4.17
C LYS A 73 -19.94 7.02 5.24
N ASP A 74 -20.47 7.73 6.24
CA ASP A 74 -21.19 7.17 7.40
C ASP A 74 -20.53 5.91 7.93
N THR A 75 -19.32 6.08 8.47
CA THR A 75 -18.49 4.98 8.95
C THR A 75 -18.96 4.48 10.30
N TRP A 76 -18.93 3.17 10.50
CA TRP A 76 -19.33 2.49 11.72
C TRP A 76 -18.26 1.49 12.13
N PRO A 77 -18.10 1.20 13.43
CA PRO A 77 -17.09 0.25 13.90
C PRO A 77 -17.18 -1.13 13.25
N PHE A 78 -18.38 -1.59 12.87
CA PHE A 78 -18.56 -2.90 12.24
C PHE A 78 -18.02 -2.98 10.81
N HIS A 79 -17.73 -1.85 10.15
CA HIS A 79 -17.09 -1.86 8.84
C HIS A 79 -15.63 -2.31 8.88
N ALA A 80 -14.93 -2.15 10.01
CA ALA A 80 -13.59 -2.70 10.17
C ALA A 80 -13.71 -4.15 10.62
N GLU A 81 -13.69 -5.08 9.68
CA GLU A 81 -13.70 -6.52 9.89
C GLU A 81 -12.35 -7.12 9.54
N GLN A 82 -11.87 -8.03 10.38
CA GLN A 82 -10.60 -8.71 10.16
C GLN A 82 -10.80 -9.91 9.23
N GLY A 83 -9.90 -10.04 8.27
CA GLY A 83 -9.80 -11.23 7.42
C GLY A 83 -8.78 -12.24 7.94
N ASN A 84 -8.13 -12.95 7.03
CA ASN A 84 -7.24 -14.08 7.30
C ASN A 84 -5.78 -13.65 7.56
N VAL A 85 -5.58 -12.70 8.46
CA VAL A 85 -4.26 -12.32 8.99
C VAL A 85 -4.37 -11.99 10.47
N GLY A 86 -3.37 -12.33 11.26
CA GLY A 86 -3.38 -12.14 12.72
C GLY A 86 -3.16 -10.69 13.18
N ASP A 87 -3.81 -9.71 12.56
CA ASP A 87 -3.63 -8.27 12.80
C ASP A 87 -4.73 -7.64 13.67
N CYS A 88 -5.45 -8.45 14.45
CA CYS A 88 -6.59 -8.04 15.28
C CYS A 88 -6.39 -6.75 16.09
N GLY A 89 -5.16 -6.44 16.53
CA GLY A 89 -4.83 -5.19 17.21
C GLY A 89 -4.93 -3.95 16.31
N LEU A 90 -4.57 -4.07 15.03
CA LEU A 90 -4.79 -3.04 14.01
C LEU A 90 -6.28 -2.85 13.75
N ILE A 91 -7.00 -3.92 13.41
CA ILE A 91 -8.44 -3.83 13.10
C ILE A 91 -9.23 -3.30 14.31
N SER A 92 -8.91 -3.73 15.53
CA SER A 92 -9.53 -3.19 16.74
C SER A 92 -9.27 -1.69 16.89
N ALA A 93 -8.06 -1.20 16.59
CA ALA A 93 -7.79 0.24 16.58
C ALA A 93 -8.61 0.96 15.49
N LEU A 94 -8.75 0.38 14.30
CA LEU A 94 -9.60 0.90 13.22
C LEU A 94 -11.06 1.03 13.65
N MET A 95 -11.61 0.02 14.33
CA MET A 95 -12.98 0.07 14.87
C MET A 95 -13.20 1.28 15.78
N THR A 96 -12.20 1.68 16.59
CA THR A 96 -12.31 2.83 17.52
C THR A 96 -12.31 4.19 16.81
N ILE A 97 -11.67 4.30 15.64
CA ILE A 97 -11.61 5.55 14.88
C ILE A 97 -12.78 5.70 13.90
N ALA A 98 -13.61 4.67 13.73
CA ALA A 98 -14.68 4.66 12.74
C ALA A 98 -15.67 5.82 12.87
N ARG A 99 -15.92 6.36 14.08
CA ARG A 99 -16.79 7.54 14.29
C ARG A 99 -16.04 8.86 14.40
N ARG A 100 -14.73 8.89 14.09
CA ARG A 100 -13.87 10.07 14.12
C ARG A 100 -13.65 10.58 12.70
N GLN A 101 -14.66 11.25 12.14
CA GLN A 101 -14.68 11.67 10.73
C GLN A 101 -13.43 12.50 10.35
N LYS A 102 -13.06 13.51 11.15
CA LYS A 102 -11.87 14.33 10.84
C LYS A 102 -10.58 13.52 10.91
N LEU A 103 -10.50 12.53 11.80
CA LEU A 103 -9.35 11.63 11.88
C LEU A 103 -9.28 10.72 10.64
N LEU A 104 -10.41 10.21 10.15
CA LEU A 104 -10.45 9.42 8.92
C LEU A 104 -10.07 10.26 7.70
N GLU A 105 -10.58 11.49 7.58
CA GLU A 105 -10.18 12.46 6.55
C GLU A 105 -8.71 12.87 6.68
N TRP A 106 -8.18 12.87 7.91
CA TRP A 106 -6.75 13.06 8.14
C TRP A 106 -5.94 11.84 7.71
N ILE A 107 -6.40 10.62 7.93
CA ILE A 107 -5.66 9.42 7.50
C ILE A 107 -5.79 9.21 5.99
N ILE A 108 -6.95 9.50 5.40
CA ILE A 108 -7.21 9.37 3.98
C ILE A 108 -7.76 10.72 3.47
N PRO A 109 -6.89 11.63 3.00
CA PRO A 109 -7.30 12.96 2.56
C PRO A 109 -8.35 12.93 1.43
N PRO A 110 -9.44 13.71 1.54
CA PRO A 110 -10.45 13.79 0.49
C PRO A 110 -9.86 14.37 -0.79
N ASN A 111 -10.25 13.82 -1.92
CA ASN A 111 -9.84 14.27 -3.24
C ASN A 111 -10.83 13.79 -4.32
N ASP A 112 -10.68 14.27 -5.55
CA ASP A 112 -11.56 13.98 -6.69
C ASP A 112 -11.04 12.86 -7.60
N TYR A 113 -9.81 12.40 -7.42
CA TYR A 113 -9.15 11.45 -8.30
C TYR A 113 -9.18 10.01 -7.80
N SER A 114 -9.23 9.79 -6.47
CA SER A 114 -8.97 8.49 -5.86
C SER A 114 -9.95 7.42 -6.31
N LEU A 115 -11.25 7.68 -6.17
CA LEU A 115 -12.26 6.71 -6.58
C LEU A 115 -12.30 6.52 -8.11
N LYS A 116 -11.91 7.55 -8.86
CA LYS A 116 -11.89 7.51 -10.33
C LYS A 116 -10.77 6.62 -10.86
N HIS A 117 -9.57 6.81 -10.33
CA HIS A 117 -8.32 6.24 -10.84
C HIS A 117 -7.73 5.12 -9.97
N GLY A 118 -8.33 4.81 -8.81
CA GLY A 118 -7.86 3.76 -7.92
C GLY A 118 -6.53 4.05 -7.22
N ILE A 119 -6.15 5.32 -7.11
CA ILE A 119 -4.95 5.79 -6.39
C ILE A 119 -5.35 6.49 -5.09
N PHE A 120 -4.91 5.96 -3.96
CA PHE A 120 -5.30 6.44 -2.64
C PHE A 120 -4.08 6.92 -1.88
N LEU A 121 -4.15 8.13 -1.33
CA LEU A 121 -3.14 8.63 -0.40
C LEU A 121 -3.57 8.28 1.01
N VAL A 122 -2.73 7.54 1.72
CA VAL A 122 -2.94 7.14 3.12
C VAL A 122 -1.79 7.68 3.96
N ARG A 123 -2.15 8.48 4.96
CA ARG A 123 -1.22 9.11 5.89
C ARG A 123 -1.03 8.25 7.13
N LEU A 124 0.22 7.90 7.44
CA LEU A 124 0.59 7.17 8.65
C LEU A 124 1.71 7.90 9.40
N PHE A 125 1.69 7.86 10.73
CA PHE A 125 2.75 8.41 11.57
C PHE A 125 3.75 7.33 11.98
N TYR A 126 4.98 7.44 11.51
CA TYR A 126 6.08 6.54 11.84
C TYR A 126 7.42 7.25 11.65
N ASP A 127 8.48 6.70 12.24
CA ASP A 127 9.81 7.35 12.27
C ASP A 127 9.72 8.81 12.78
N ASP A 128 8.87 8.98 13.80
CA ASP A 128 8.54 10.25 14.46
C ASP A 128 8.03 11.35 13.53
N LYS A 129 7.40 11.01 12.40
CA LYS A 129 6.80 12.00 11.50
C LYS A 129 5.60 11.45 10.73
N TRP A 130 4.80 12.37 10.17
CA TRP A 130 3.76 12.02 9.22
C TRP A 130 4.39 11.67 7.86
N ASN A 131 3.94 10.57 7.29
CA ASN A 131 4.32 10.12 5.96
C ASN A 131 3.06 9.84 5.14
N MET A 132 3.14 10.14 3.84
CA MET A 132 2.07 9.87 2.89
C MET A 132 2.45 8.65 2.04
N LEU A 133 1.62 7.63 2.02
CA LEU A 133 1.78 6.46 1.16
C LEU A 133 0.73 6.51 0.06
N ALA A 134 1.16 6.40 -1.19
CA ALA A 134 0.25 6.04 -2.28
C ALA A 134 0.05 4.51 -2.27
N VAL A 135 -1.21 4.08 -2.29
CA VAL A 135 -1.60 2.67 -2.46
C VAL A 135 -2.67 2.58 -3.54
N ASP A 136 -2.70 1.46 -4.26
CA ASP A 136 -3.78 1.19 -5.21
C ASP A 136 -5.01 0.52 -4.57
N GLY A 137 -6.11 0.48 -5.31
CA GLY A 137 -7.38 -0.14 -4.88
C GLY A 137 -7.56 -1.64 -5.15
N HIS A 138 -6.51 -2.36 -5.53
CA HIS A 138 -6.56 -3.81 -5.72
C HIS A 138 -6.33 -4.49 -4.36
N PHE A 139 -7.08 -5.55 -4.05
CA PHE A 139 -6.96 -6.23 -2.77
C PHE A 139 -6.75 -7.72 -2.96
N PRO A 140 -5.88 -8.37 -2.17
CA PRO A 140 -5.81 -9.82 -2.11
C PRO A 140 -7.19 -10.44 -1.88
N CYS A 141 -7.51 -11.49 -2.62
CA CYS A 141 -8.79 -12.18 -2.51
C CYS A 141 -8.63 -13.69 -2.58
N ASP A 142 -9.62 -14.42 -2.10
CA ASP A 142 -9.68 -15.88 -2.23
C ASP A 142 -10.14 -16.32 -3.65
N GLU A 143 -10.24 -17.64 -3.86
CA GLU A 143 -10.70 -18.23 -5.13
C GLU A 143 -12.13 -17.83 -5.51
N SER A 144 -12.96 -17.44 -4.54
CA SER A 144 -14.33 -16.98 -4.75
C SER A 144 -14.40 -15.49 -5.13
N GLY A 145 -13.29 -14.76 -4.98
CA GLY A 145 -13.18 -13.33 -5.23
C GLY A 145 -13.55 -12.46 -4.02
N GLU A 146 -13.70 -13.05 -2.83
CA GLU A 146 -13.88 -12.31 -1.58
C GLU A 146 -12.54 -11.85 -1.03
N VAL A 147 -12.48 -10.64 -0.47
CA VAL A 147 -11.20 -10.08 0.01
C VAL A 147 -10.65 -10.87 1.19
N GLU A 148 -9.35 -11.15 1.15
CA GLU A 148 -8.69 -12.03 2.11
C GLU A 148 -8.46 -11.35 3.47
N PHE A 149 -8.23 -10.04 3.48
CA PHE A 149 -7.84 -9.28 4.67
C PHE A 149 -8.97 -8.37 5.14
N ALA A 150 -8.70 -7.13 5.56
CA ALA A 150 -9.76 -6.25 6.04
C ALA A 150 -10.85 -6.09 4.99
N SER A 151 -12.10 -6.28 5.41
CA SER A 151 -13.22 -6.40 4.48
C SER A 151 -13.57 -5.07 3.79
N LEU A 152 -14.12 -5.18 2.57
CA LEU A 152 -14.68 -4.05 1.82
C LEU A 152 -16.17 -3.82 2.16
N CYS A 153 -16.52 -3.97 3.44
CA CYS A 153 -17.91 -3.95 3.94
C CYS A 153 -18.75 -2.83 3.30
N TYR A 154 -19.70 -3.22 2.45
CA TYR A 154 -20.71 -2.32 1.85
C TYR A 154 -20.10 -1.19 1.00
N GLY A 155 -19.01 -1.49 0.27
CA GLY A 155 -18.36 -0.53 -0.61
C GLY A 155 -17.64 0.59 0.15
N ARG A 156 -17.20 0.34 1.38
CA ARG A 156 -16.39 1.27 2.18
C ARG A 156 -14.96 0.80 2.20
N LEU A 157 -14.07 1.60 1.61
CA LEU A 157 -12.68 1.20 1.36
C LEU A 157 -11.73 1.50 2.52
N TRP A 158 -12.10 2.38 3.45
CA TRP A 158 -11.17 2.89 4.46
C TRP A 158 -10.45 1.83 5.31
N PRO A 159 -11.07 0.72 5.77
CA PRO A 159 -10.34 -0.25 6.60
C PRO A 159 -9.24 -0.94 5.80
N SER A 160 -9.60 -1.47 4.62
CA SER A 160 -8.69 -2.17 3.71
C SER A 160 -7.59 -1.26 3.18
N LEU A 161 -7.88 0.02 2.88
CA LEU A 161 -6.86 0.98 2.45
C LEU A 161 -5.84 1.25 3.55
N ILE A 162 -6.28 1.42 4.80
CA ILE A 162 -5.38 1.68 5.92
C ILE A 162 -4.56 0.43 6.25
N GLU A 163 -5.20 -0.74 6.31
CA GLU A 163 -4.51 -2.01 6.50
C GLU A 163 -3.45 -2.24 5.41
N LYS A 164 -3.79 -1.99 4.14
CA LYS A 164 -2.85 -2.07 3.02
C LYS A 164 -1.68 -1.10 3.16
N ALA A 165 -1.92 0.14 3.58
CA ALA A 165 -0.85 1.11 3.81
C ALA A 165 0.09 0.67 4.96
N VAL A 166 -0.47 0.07 6.03
CA VAL A 166 0.34 -0.50 7.12
C VAL A 166 1.13 -1.72 6.63
N ALA A 167 0.53 -2.57 5.79
CA ALA A 167 1.23 -3.70 5.15
C ALA A 167 2.38 -3.19 4.28
N LYS A 168 2.14 -2.16 3.45
CA LYS A 168 3.19 -1.50 2.64
C LYS A 168 4.32 -0.97 3.50
N ARG A 169 4.02 -0.30 4.62
CA ARG A 169 5.06 0.17 5.56
C ARG A 169 5.85 -0.97 6.19
N ARG A 170 5.20 -2.11 6.47
CA ARG A 170 5.82 -3.26 7.14
C ARG A 170 6.49 -4.23 6.16
N GLY A 171 6.31 -4.07 4.85
CA GLY A 171 6.92 -4.90 3.81
C GLY A 171 6.07 -6.09 3.36
N GLY A 172 4.76 -6.04 3.58
CA GLY A 172 3.79 -7.05 3.15
C GLY A 172 2.77 -7.42 4.23
N TYR A 173 1.68 -8.07 3.82
CA TYR A 173 0.60 -8.50 4.71
C TYR A 173 1.05 -9.57 5.73
N HIS A 174 1.98 -10.44 5.36
CA HIS A 174 2.57 -11.45 6.25
C HIS A 174 3.24 -10.83 7.49
N LYS A 175 3.65 -9.55 7.41
CA LYS A 175 4.24 -8.81 8.54
C LYS A 175 3.20 -8.18 9.48
N LEU A 176 1.90 -8.26 9.16
CA LEU A 176 0.84 -7.70 10.02
C LEU A 176 0.49 -8.60 11.21
N ASN A 177 0.86 -9.89 11.15
CA ASN A 177 0.60 -10.82 12.24
C ASN A 177 1.19 -10.30 13.56
N GLY A 178 0.38 -10.29 14.62
CA GLY A 178 0.76 -9.78 15.94
C GLY A 178 0.89 -8.26 16.02
N THR A 179 0.20 -7.49 15.15
CA THR A 179 0.25 -6.02 15.23
C THR A 179 -0.29 -5.54 16.59
N CYS A 180 0.61 -4.94 17.39
CA CYS A 180 0.27 -4.38 18.69
C CYS A 180 -0.69 -3.17 18.54
N PRO A 181 -1.76 -3.07 19.37
CA PRO A 181 -2.68 -1.93 19.33
C PRO A 181 -1.99 -0.57 19.52
N THR A 182 -0.92 -0.51 20.31
CA THR A 182 -0.15 0.73 20.53
C THR A 182 0.52 1.21 19.25
N THR A 183 1.16 0.30 18.51
CA THR A 183 1.77 0.56 17.21
C THR A 183 0.71 1.01 16.20
N ALA A 184 -0.45 0.35 16.19
CA ALA A 184 -1.57 0.75 15.35
C ALA A 184 -2.03 2.19 15.69
N PHE A 185 -2.25 2.52 16.97
CA PHE A 185 -2.60 3.87 17.38
C PHE A 185 -1.53 4.90 17.03
N GLN A 186 -0.25 4.55 17.16
CA GLN A 186 0.84 5.42 16.71
C GLN A 186 0.73 5.69 15.21
N TYR A 187 0.57 4.67 14.37
CA TYR A 187 0.40 4.88 12.92
C TYR A 187 -0.80 5.77 12.59
N LEU A 188 -1.93 5.59 13.27
CA LEU A 188 -3.17 6.28 12.95
C LEU A 188 -3.22 7.72 13.48
N THR A 189 -2.56 8.00 14.61
CA THR A 189 -2.78 9.26 15.36
C THR A 189 -1.50 10.01 15.68
N GLY A 190 -0.34 9.35 15.68
CA GLY A 190 0.90 9.89 16.25
C GLY A 190 0.86 10.14 17.77
N ALA A 191 -0.27 9.91 18.43
CA ALA A 191 -0.48 10.25 19.83
C ALA A 191 0.27 9.33 20.80
N SER A 192 0.50 9.87 21.99
CA SER A 192 1.00 9.08 23.10
C SER A 192 -0.04 8.04 23.53
N TYR A 193 0.44 6.92 24.04
CA TYR A 193 -0.40 5.83 24.53
C TYR A 193 0.01 5.42 25.93
N VAL A 194 -0.88 4.68 26.60
CA VAL A 194 -0.64 4.07 27.91
C VAL A 194 -1.15 2.64 27.88
N ASN A 195 -0.33 1.72 28.38
CA ASN A 195 -0.73 0.34 28.60
C ASN A 195 -1.03 0.17 30.09
N VAL A 196 -2.22 -0.34 30.38
CA VAL A 196 -2.68 -0.59 31.74
C VAL A 196 -2.85 -2.09 31.89
N SER A 197 -2.05 -2.71 32.77
CA SER A 197 -2.26 -4.11 33.13
C SER A 197 -3.53 -4.23 33.97
N LEU A 198 -4.42 -5.12 33.57
CA LEU A 198 -5.66 -5.39 34.27
C LEU A 198 -5.49 -6.61 35.18
N ASN A 199 -5.98 -6.49 36.41
CA ASN A 199 -6.03 -7.57 37.37
C ASN A 199 -7.23 -7.40 38.32
N LYS A 200 -7.37 -8.31 39.29
CA LYS A 200 -8.47 -8.30 40.26
C LYS A 200 -8.47 -7.07 41.19
N ASP A 201 -7.33 -6.41 41.35
CA ASP A 201 -7.10 -5.27 42.22
C ASP A 201 -7.12 -3.94 41.41
N THR A 202 -7.45 -3.99 40.12
CA THR A 202 -7.64 -2.79 39.28
C THR A 202 -8.71 -1.88 39.87
N ASP A 203 -8.38 -0.62 40.08
CA ASP A 203 -9.34 0.42 40.47
C ASP A 203 -10.32 0.70 39.33
N LEU A 204 -11.50 0.09 39.43
CA LEU A 204 -12.56 0.20 38.43
C LEU A 204 -13.15 1.60 38.34
N ASP A 205 -13.15 2.37 39.43
CA ASP A 205 -13.67 3.74 39.44
C ASP A 205 -12.73 4.67 38.69
N MET A 206 -11.42 4.50 38.93
CA MET A 206 -10.39 5.23 38.20
C MET A 206 -10.41 4.84 36.72
N LEU A 207 -10.52 3.54 36.40
CA LEU A 207 -10.63 3.05 35.03
C LEU A 207 -11.84 3.69 34.34
N TRP A 208 -13.02 3.58 34.93
CA TRP A 208 -14.26 4.15 34.40
C TRP A 208 -14.14 5.65 34.14
N LYS A 209 -13.64 6.43 35.12
CA LYS A 209 -13.48 7.89 34.99
C LYS A 209 -12.46 8.28 33.92
N LYS A 210 -11.35 7.56 33.81
CA LYS A 210 -10.26 7.87 32.87
C LYS A 210 -10.49 7.32 31.47
N SER A 211 -11.44 6.41 31.28
CA SER A 211 -11.76 5.82 29.99
C SER A 211 -12.65 6.70 29.10
N PHE A 212 -13.19 7.81 29.60
CA PHE A 212 -14.03 8.70 28.79
C PHE A 212 -13.23 9.44 27.71
N GLY A 213 -13.72 9.34 26.47
CA GLY A 213 -13.25 10.14 25.33
C GLY A 213 -12.02 9.61 24.58
N TYR A 214 -11.27 8.67 25.17
CA TYR A 214 -10.08 8.08 24.54
C TYR A 214 -10.41 6.93 23.60
N LEU A 215 -9.50 6.68 22.65
CA LEU A 215 -9.53 5.47 21.82
C LEU A 215 -8.89 4.33 22.61
N MET A 216 -9.57 3.19 22.69
CA MET A 216 -9.15 2.09 23.56
C MET A 216 -9.31 0.72 22.91
N VAL A 217 -8.27 -0.09 23.05
CA VAL A 217 -8.28 -1.51 22.68
C VAL A 217 -7.93 -2.31 23.92
N ILE A 218 -8.51 -3.50 24.07
CA ILE A 218 -8.24 -4.40 25.18
C ILE A 218 -7.84 -5.77 24.66
N GLY A 219 -6.84 -6.39 25.30
CA GLY A 219 -6.27 -7.66 24.88
C GLY A 219 -6.53 -8.77 25.89
N THR A 220 -6.72 -9.98 25.39
CA THR A 220 -6.55 -11.23 26.14
C THR A 220 -5.16 -11.78 25.86
N ASP A 221 -4.50 -12.34 26.86
CA ASP A 221 -3.20 -12.98 26.70
C ASP A 221 -3.39 -14.43 26.17
N SER A 222 -2.35 -14.93 25.51
CA SER A 222 -2.15 -16.34 25.14
C SER A 222 -2.25 -17.29 26.34
N LYS A 223 -1.89 -16.82 27.54
CA LYS A 223 -1.96 -17.58 28.78
C LYS A 223 -2.90 -16.89 29.77
N PRO A 224 -4.13 -17.41 29.97
CA PRO A 224 -5.05 -16.78 30.91
C PRO A 224 -4.47 -16.83 32.33
N LYS A 225 -4.42 -15.67 33.01
CA LYS A 225 -3.95 -15.53 34.40
C LYS A 225 -4.67 -16.48 35.36
N ASN A 226 -5.93 -16.80 35.09
CA ASN A 226 -6.71 -17.75 35.87
C ASN A 226 -7.49 -18.72 34.98
N LYS A 227 -6.95 -19.93 34.78
CA LYS A 227 -7.57 -21.01 33.99
C LYS A 227 -8.96 -21.43 34.46
N LYS A 228 -9.37 -21.09 35.68
CA LYS A 228 -10.72 -21.39 36.20
C LYS A 228 -11.79 -20.42 35.71
N ILE A 229 -11.40 -19.25 35.18
CA ILE A 229 -12.35 -18.24 34.70
C ILE A 229 -12.74 -18.58 33.26
N SER A 230 -14.03 -18.87 33.04
CA SER A 230 -14.57 -19.11 31.70
C SER A 230 -14.55 -17.83 30.86
N MET A 231 -14.02 -17.92 29.64
CA MET A 231 -13.99 -16.83 28.65
C MET A 231 -15.37 -16.51 28.04
N LYS A 232 -16.37 -17.39 28.22
CA LYS A 232 -17.76 -17.23 27.74
C LYS A 232 -17.87 -16.62 26.32
N GLY A 233 -17.16 -17.21 25.36
CA GLY A 233 -17.20 -16.81 23.95
C GLY A 233 -16.09 -15.85 23.50
N LEU A 234 -15.31 -15.27 24.43
CA LEU A 234 -14.13 -14.50 24.10
C LEU A 234 -12.97 -15.43 23.68
N GLN A 235 -12.14 -14.93 22.77
CA GLN A 235 -10.95 -15.59 22.24
C GLN A 235 -9.73 -15.22 23.08
N GLN A 236 -8.77 -16.14 23.18
CA GLN A 236 -7.45 -15.91 23.79
C GLN A 236 -6.48 -15.35 22.75
N ASP A 237 -5.44 -14.65 23.20
CA ASP A 237 -4.45 -14.00 22.33
C ASP A 237 -5.11 -13.09 21.28
N HIS A 238 -6.06 -12.26 21.73
CA HIS A 238 -6.88 -11.47 20.81
C HIS A 238 -7.19 -10.07 21.34
N ALA A 239 -7.25 -9.12 20.42
CA ALA A 239 -7.58 -7.73 20.69
C ALA A 239 -9.06 -7.43 20.39
N TYR A 240 -9.63 -6.52 21.18
CA TYR A 240 -11.02 -6.08 21.09
C TYR A 240 -11.11 -4.56 21.21
N ALA A 241 -12.01 -3.95 20.47
CA ALA A 241 -12.27 -2.51 20.56
C ALA A 241 -13.21 -2.18 21.74
N LEU A 242 -12.84 -1.19 22.56
CA LEU A 242 -13.77 -0.55 23.50
C LEU A 242 -14.38 0.68 22.84
N LEU A 243 -15.70 0.70 22.73
CA LEU A 243 -16.41 1.66 21.87
C LEU A 243 -17.30 2.64 22.64
N GLU A 244 -17.97 2.16 23.69
CA GLU A 244 -18.93 2.98 24.44
C GLU A 244 -18.94 2.57 25.91
N LEU A 245 -19.14 3.54 26.80
CA LEU A 245 -19.39 3.34 28.22
C LEU A 245 -20.82 3.74 28.52
N ARG A 246 -21.58 2.89 29.21
CA ARG A 246 -22.98 3.14 29.55
C ARG A 246 -23.31 2.64 30.94
N VAL A 247 -24.04 3.44 31.73
CA VAL A 247 -24.68 2.94 32.95
C VAL A 247 -26.10 2.47 32.60
N HIS A 248 -26.43 1.22 32.88
CA HIS A 248 -27.76 0.65 32.62
C HIS A 248 -28.24 -0.13 33.84
N GLU A 249 -29.33 0.34 34.46
CA GLU A 249 -29.90 -0.23 35.69
C GLU A 249 -28.88 -0.34 36.84
N GLY A 250 -28.03 0.67 37.00
CA GLY A 250 -26.97 0.69 38.02
C GLY A 250 -25.71 -0.10 37.67
N HIS A 251 -25.69 -0.84 36.54
CA HIS A 251 -24.50 -1.56 36.07
C HIS A 251 -23.67 -0.71 35.11
N ARG A 252 -22.35 -0.71 35.31
CA ARG A 252 -21.37 -0.08 34.43
C ARG A 252 -21.01 -1.00 33.28
N LEU A 253 -21.52 -0.71 32.09
CA LEU A 253 -21.35 -1.51 30.90
C LEU A 253 -20.36 -0.86 29.93
N VAL A 254 -19.58 -1.73 29.29
CA VAL A 254 -18.64 -1.38 28.22
C VAL A 254 -19.09 -2.10 26.95
N LEU A 255 -19.25 -1.36 25.87
CA LEU A 255 -19.49 -1.94 24.55
C LEU A 255 -18.16 -2.43 23.97
N VAL A 256 -18.07 -3.74 23.78
CA VAL A 256 -16.89 -4.40 23.24
C VAL A 256 -17.20 -4.92 21.84
N GLY A 257 -16.35 -4.55 20.87
CA GLY A 257 -16.40 -5.03 19.50
C GLY A 257 -15.25 -6.00 19.20
N CYS A 258 -15.56 -7.17 18.66
CA CYS A 258 -14.57 -8.13 18.18
C CYS A 258 -14.25 -7.87 16.69
N PRO A 259 -12.97 -7.87 16.27
CA PRO A 259 -12.62 -7.68 14.87
C PRO A 259 -13.00 -8.86 13.96
N SER A 260 -13.08 -10.10 14.49
CA SER A 260 -13.31 -11.33 13.68
C SER A 260 -14.66 -12.04 13.91
N GLY A 261 -15.28 -11.96 15.10
CA GLY A 261 -16.56 -12.68 15.36
C GLY A 261 -16.80 -13.22 16.78
N SER A 262 -15.75 -13.37 17.58
CA SER A 262 -15.81 -13.98 18.92
C SER A 262 -16.34 -13.02 20.00
N LYS A 263 -17.66 -12.81 20.06
CA LYS A 263 -18.28 -11.92 21.05
C LYS A 263 -18.51 -12.57 22.43
N TRP A 264 -18.68 -11.72 23.45
CA TRP A 264 -19.10 -12.12 24.78
C TRP A 264 -20.52 -12.71 24.77
N LYS A 265 -20.70 -13.83 25.49
CA LYS A 265 -21.97 -14.56 25.64
C LYS A 265 -22.43 -14.66 27.10
N GLY A 266 -21.88 -13.83 27.97
CA GLY A 266 -22.23 -13.81 29.40
C GLY A 266 -23.34 -12.83 29.73
N LYS A 267 -23.36 -12.35 30.98
CA LYS A 267 -24.41 -11.42 31.44
C LYS A 267 -24.41 -10.17 30.57
N ARG A 268 -25.62 -9.64 30.31
CA ARG A 268 -25.86 -8.41 29.54
C ARG A 268 -25.42 -8.46 28.05
N SER A 269 -24.93 -9.60 27.55
CA SER A 269 -24.52 -9.74 26.13
C SER A 269 -25.65 -9.60 25.11
N ASN A 270 -26.90 -9.79 25.56
CA ASN A 270 -28.10 -9.75 24.71
C ASN A 270 -28.79 -8.38 24.72
N LEU A 271 -28.25 -7.39 25.45
CA LEU A 271 -28.77 -6.04 25.40
C LEU A 271 -28.61 -5.45 23.98
N PRO A 272 -29.56 -4.62 23.52
CA PRO A 272 -29.45 -3.96 22.22
C PRO A 272 -28.19 -3.09 22.17
N ILE A 273 -27.44 -3.22 21.08
CA ILE A 273 -26.20 -2.46 20.86
C ILE A 273 -26.55 -1.02 20.48
N TYR A 274 -27.39 -0.87 19.46
CA TYR A 274 -27.89 0.41 18.95
C TYR A 274 -29.42 0.46 19.03
N LYS A 275 -29.97 1.67 19.05
CA LYS A 275 -31.43 1.89 18.98
C LYS A 275 -31.95 1.56 17.58
N ASP A 276 -33.20 1.14 17.46
CA ASP A 276 -33.83 0.79 16.17
C ASP A 276 -33.78 1.95 15.16
N GLU A 277 -33.89 3.19 15.64
CA GLU A 277 -33.79 4.41 14.81
C GLU A 277 -32.44 4.50 14.08
N VAL A 278 -31.35 4.12 14.75
CA VAL A 278 -29.99 4.11 14.17
C VAL A 278 -29.88 3.02 13.11
N MET A 279 -30.48 1.86 13.38
CA MET A 279 -30.41 0.68 12.51
C MET A 279 -31.44 0.70 11.37
N LYS A 280 -32.33 1.70 11.31
CA LYS A 280 -33.43 1.78 10.34
C LYS A 280 -32.93 1.79 8.89
N GLY A 281 -31.76 2.39 8.64
CA GLY A 281 -31.13 2.46 7.33
C GLY A 281 -30.21 1.28 7.00
N TRP A 282 -30.04 0.33 7.93
CA TRP A 282 -29.11 -0.80 7.76
C TRP A 282 -29.79 -2.00 7.13
N SER A 283 -29.07 -2.64 6.21
CA SER A 283 -29.39 -3.96 5.67
C SER A 283 -29.38 -5.03 6.76
N GLU A 284 -29.99 -6.18 6.45
CA GLU A 284 -30.01 -7.32 7.38
C GLU A 284 -28.61 -7.89 7.62
N ILE A 285 -27.72 -7.77 6.63
CA ILE A 285 -26.32 -8.18 6.77
C ILE A 285 -25.61 -7.27 7.78
N GLU A 286 -25.80 -5.95 7.73
CA GLU A 286 -25.20 -4.98 8.66
C GLU A 286 -25.67 -5.23 10.10
N LYS A 287 -26.98 -5.44 10.28
CA LYS A 287 -27.57 -5.79 11.59
C LYS A 287 -26.99 -7.10 12.14
N ASN A 288 -26.81 -8.10 11.28
CA ASN A 288 -26.22 -9.37 11.67
C ASN A 288 -24.72 -9.26 12.00
N ALA A 289 -23.96 -8.44 11.28
CA ALA A 289 -22.55 -8.16 11.60
C ALA A 289 -22.43 -7.58 13.02
N VAL A 290 -23.27 -6.59 13.35
CA VAL A 290 -23.32 -6.01 14.69
C VAL A 290 -23.72 -7.06 15.74
N LYS A 291 -24.77 -7.84 15.47
CA LYS A 291 -25.24 -8.89 16.40
C LYS A 291 -24.19 -9.96 16.67
N LYS A 292 -23.35 -10.31 15.69
CA LYS A 292 -22.32 -11.35 15.81
C LYS A 292 -21.08 -10.86 16.55
N ARG A 293 -20.69 -9.59 16.39
CA ARG A 293 -19.38 -9.09 16.80
C ARG A 293 -19.37 -8.16 18.00
N PHE A 294 -20.53 -7.64 18.40
CA PHE A 294 -20.63 -6.62 19.44
C PHE A 294 -21.45 -7.12 20.62
N SER A 295 -21.04 -6.73 21.82
CA SER A 295 -21.68 -7.14 23.07
C SER A 295 -21.35 -6.20 24.21
N TRP A 296 -22.33 -5.97 25.08
CA TRP A 296 -22.11 -5.29 26.36
C TRP A 296 -21.50 -6.24 27.38
N ILE A 297 -20.48 -5.76 28.10
CA ILE A 297 -19.83 -6.47 29.20
C ILE A 297 -19.80 -5.55 30.42
N GLU A 298 -20.10 -6.06 31.61
CA GLU A 298 -19.89 -5.33 32.86
C GLU A 298 -18.38 -5.12 33.11
N ILE A 299 -17.99 -3.93 33.57
CA ILE A 299 -16.56 -3.59 33.76
C ILE A 299 -15.84 -4.56 34.73
N GLU A 300 -16.57 -5.08 35.72
CA GLU A 300 -16.11 -6.10 36.65
C GLU A 300 -15.85 -7.46 35.96
N ASP A 301 -16.66 -7.83 34.97
CA ASP A 301 -16.49 -9.05 34.19
C ASP A 301 -15.38 -8.91 33.15
N LEU A 302 -15.17 -7.69 32.65
CA LEU A 302 -14.10 -7.32 31.74
C LEU A 302 -12.73 -7.43 32.44
N CYS A 303 -12.54 -6.82 33.62
CA CYS A 303 -11.24 -6.87 34.32
C CYS A 303 -10.83 -8.27 34.80
N LYS A 304 -11.77 -9.23 34.84
CA LYS A 304 -11.50 -10.65 35.18
C LYS A 304 -10.97 -11.48 34.00
N ARG A 305 -11.17 -11.03 32.77
CA ARG A 305 -10.95 -11.84 31.54
C ARG A 305 -9.96 -11.25 30.56
N PHE A 306 -9.73 -9.96 30.68
CA PHE A 306 -8.78 -9.25 29.87
C PHE A 306 -7.56 -8.88 30.69
N ASP A 307 -6.41 -8.80 30.03
CA ASP A 307 -5.12 -8.72 30.69
C ASP A 307 -4.48 -7.34 30.55
N GLU A 308 -4.72 -6.68 29.41
CA GLU A 308 -4.11 -5.39 29.08
C GLU A 308 -5.11 -4.47 28.39
N LEU A 309 -5.15 -3.21 28.82
CA LEU A 309 -5.86 -2.13 28.17
C LEU A 309 -4.86 -1.17 27.54
N PHE A 310 -5.02 -0.91 26.25
CA PHE A 310 -4.24 0.01 25.44
C PHE A 310 -5.05 1.29 25.23
N VAL A 311 -4.61 2.38 25.83
CA VAL A 311 -5.29 3.69 25.79
C VAL A 311 -4.49 4.64 24.91
N CYS A 312 -5.06 5.09 23.81
CA CYS A 312 -4.49 6.14 22.98
C CYS A 312 -5.02 7.51 23.43
N LYS A 313 -4.10 8.41 23.77
CA LYS A 313 -4.40 9.76 24.27
C LYS A 313 -4.71 10.76 23.14
N TYR A 314 -5.35 10.27 22.07
CA TYR A 314 -5.83 11.11 21.00
C TYR A 314 -7.07 11.89 21.44
N HIS A 315 -7.04 13.20 21.23
CA HIS A 315 -8.18 14.10 21.34
C HIS A 315 -8.21 14.97 20.10
N GLU A 316 -9.40 15.10 19.51
CA GLU A 316 -9.59 15.79 18.24
C GLU A 316 -9.19 17.28 18.31
N ASP A 317 -9.17 17.89 19.50
CA ASP A 317 -8.84 19.29 19.73
C ASP A 317 -7.44 19.54 20.31
N TRP A 318 -6.65 18.49 20.57
CA TRP A 318 -5.34 18.64 21.23
C TRP A 318 -4.19 18.80 20.24
N TYR A 319 -3.14 19.52 20.65
CA TYR A 319 -1.86 19.63 19.97
C TYR A 319 -0.76 19.16 20.94
N GLU A 320 0.07 18.21 20.53
CA GLU A 320 1.24 17.77 21.30
C GLU A 320 2.49 18.20 20.53
N ILE A 321 3.41 18.86 21.24
CA ILE A 321 4.74 19.21 20.72
C ILE A 321 5.73 18.24 21.34
N ARG A 322 6.42 17.46 20.50
CA ARG A 322 7.54 16.63 20.95
C ARG A 322 8.85 17.35 20.71
N THR A 323 9.56 17.69 21.78
CA THR A 323 10.94 18.16 21.71
C THR A 323 11.87 16.94 21.74
N GLY A 324 12.62 16.70 20.66
CA GLY A 324 13.50 15.53 20.53
C GLY A 324 14.42 15.27 21.75
N ARG A 325 14.72 13.99 22.02
CA ARG A 325 15.60 13.57 23.13
C ARG A 325 17.03 14.14 22.94
N VAL A 326 17.59 14.71 24.00
CA VAL A 326 19.04 14.91 24.12
C VAL A 326 19.68 13.52 24.14
N GLN A 327 20.45 13.17 23.11
CA GLN A 327 21.35 12.02 23.19
C GLN A 327 22.45 12.38 24.20
N VAL A 328 22.39 11.80 25.39
CA VAL A 328 23.54 11.76 26.30
C VAL A 328 24.42 10.64 25.78
N ASP A 329 25.57 11.03 25.23
CA ASP A 329 26.58 10.13 24.69
C ASP A 329 27.26 9.37 25.83
N SER A 330 27.12 8.04 25.84
CA SER A 330 27.96 7.15 26.64
C SER A 330 28.45 6.02 25.75
N SER A 331 29.53 6.30 25.01
CA SER A 331 30.45 5.36 24.36
C SER A 331 30.72 4.11 25.25
N LYS A 332 30.83 2.86 24.80
CA LYS A 332 31.27 2.28 23.51
C LYS A 332 31.02 0.72 23.51
N PRO A 333 31.43 -0.11 22.52
CA PRO A 333 30.53 -0.81 21.59
C PRO A 333 30.64 -2.36 21.57
N GLU A 334 29.62 -3.04 21.03
CA GLU A 334 29.61 -4.40 20.42
C GLU A 334 28.14 -4.65 19.99
N SER A 335 27.73 -5.04 18.78
CA SER A 335 28.34 -5.56 17.57
C SER A 335 27.57 -5.04 16.35
N SER A 336 28.28 -4.69 15.30
CA SER A 336 27.80 -4.18 14.01
C SER A 336 26.92 -5.17 13.24
N SER A 337 25.68 -4.76 12.94
CA SER A 337 24.90 -5.22 11.79
C SER A 337 24.52 -3.99 10.97
N PRO A 338 24.92 -3.87 9.68
CA PRO A 338 24.67 -2.67 8.90
C PRO A 338 23.24 -2.67 8.37
N ILE A 339 22.30 -2.16 9.17
CA ILE A 339 20.99 -1.69 8.69
C ILE A 339 20.68 -0.34 9.37
N ASP A 340 21.67 0.54 9.39
CA ASP A 340 21.41 1.97 9.46
C ASP A 340 21.12 2.45 8.03
N HIS A 341 19.95 3.08 7.86
CA HIS A 341 19.40 3.69 6.63
C HIS A 341 18.68 2.81 5.60
N ILE A 342 17.55 2.18 5.96
CA ILE A 342 16.53 1.85 4.93
C ILE A 342 15.11 2.10 5.45
N SER A 343 14.54 3.27 5.15
CA SER A 343 13.15 3.43 4.71
C SER A 343 12.87 4.89 4.29
N TYR A 344 13.40 5.27 3.12
CA TYR A 344 12.99 6.47 2.39
C TYR A 344 13.19 6.25 0.90
N ASP A 345 12.36 5.41 0.28
CA ASP A 345 12.46 5.21 -1.17
C ASP A 345 11.22 5.82 -1.84
N PHE A 346 11.16 7.15 -1.73
CA PHE A 346 10.27 8.07 -2.44
C PHE A 346 10.45 7.94 -3.96
N VAL A 347 9.35 8.08 -4.71
CA VAL A 347 9.47 8.56 -6.09
C VAL A 347 9.90 10.02 -6.02
N THR A 348 11.16 10.31 -6.31
CA THR A 348 11.63 11.70 -6.39
C THR A 348 11.47 12.19 -7.82
N PHE A 349 10.91 13.40 -7.96
CA PHE A 349 10.79 14.08 -9.24
C PHE A 349 11.80 15.19 -9.29
N GLU A 350 12.81 15.04 -10.14
CA GLU A 350 13.63 16.17 -10.58
C GLU A 350 13.29 16.44 -12.04
N ASN A 351 12.85 17.65 -12.34
CA ASN A 351 12.52 18.10 -13.71
C ASN A 351 11.49 17.22 -14.42
N SER A 352 10.40 16.85 -13.73
CA SER A 352 9.27 16.11 -14.30
C SER A 352 9.54 14.66 -14.73
N LEU A 353 10.64 14.05 -14.27
CA LEU A 353 10.97 12.64 -14.50
C LEU A 353 10.99 11.86 -13.16
N ALA A 354 10.44 10.64 -13.15
CA ALA A 354 10.32 9.80 -11.97
C ALA A 354 11.62 9.03 -11.65
N PHE A 355 12.04 9.01 -10.38
CA PHE A 355 13.10 8.14 -9.84
C PHE A 355 12.51 6.99 -9.02
N HIS A 356 12.90 5.74 -9.25
CA HIS A 356 12.51 4.59 -8.41
C HIS A 356 13.74 3.91 -7.80
N LYS A 357 13.98 4.10 -6.49
CA LYS A 357 15.17 3.55 -5.80
C LYS A 357 15.21 2.03 -5.68
N SER A 358 14.06 1.34 -5.65
CA SER A 358 14.04 -0.14 -5.66
C SER A 358 14.40 -0.71 -7.03
N LEU A 359 14.09 0.04 -8.11
CA LEU A 359 14.54 -0.30 -9.46
C LEU A 359 16.06 -0.10 -9.53
N LEU A 360 16.57 1.02 -9.00
CA LEU A 360 18.01 1.28 -8.89
C LEU A 360 18.75 0.18 -8.11
N LYS A 361 18.22 -0.30 -6.98
CA LYS A 361 18.82 -1.42 -6.23
C LYS A 361 18.83 -2.74 -7.03
N MET A 362 17.77 -3.01 -7.79
CA MET A 362 17.73 -4.15 -8.72
C MET A 362 18.79 -3.98 -9.83
N ILE A 363 18.89 -2.78 -10.39
CA ILE A 363 19.87 -2.36 -11.41
C ILE A 363 21.31 -2.44 -10.92
N GLU A 364 21.56 -2.09 -9.65
CA GLU A 364 22.88 -2.12 -9.02
C GLU A 364 23.31 -3.53 -8.59
N SER A 365 22.36 -4.43 -8.38
CA SER A 365 22.62 -5.79 -7.91
C SER A 365 23.08 -6.77 -9.00
N GLU A 366 22.79 -6.48 -10.28
CA GLU A 366 23.02 -7.41 -11.39
C GLU A 366 24.23 -6.98 -12.25
N LYS A 367 25.13 -7.93 -12.53
CA LYS A 367 26.48 -7.65 -13.06
C LYS A 367 26.67 -7.96 -14.56
N CYS A 368 25.68 -8.49 -15.26
CA CYS A 368 25.84 -9.01 -16.62
C CYS A 368 24.99 -8.25 -17.65
N GLY A 369 25.63 -7.38 -18.43
CA GLY A 369 25.03 -6.75 -19.61
C GLY A 369 25.65 -7.26 -20.92
N ILE A 370 24.88 -7.23 -22.00
CA ILE A 370 25.33 -7.63 -23.34
C ILE A 370 25.89 -6.40 -24.05
N GLN A 371 27.18 -6.42 -24.40
CA GLN A 371 27.79 -5.35 -25.16
C GLN A 371 27.37 -5.43 -26.63
N ILE A 372 26.54 -4.50 -27.08
CA ILE A 372 26.05 -4.42 -28.47
C ILE A 372 27.10 -3.78 -29.38
N ARG A 373 27.80 -2.75 -28.88
CA ARG A 373 28.95 -2.14 -29.53
C ARG A 373 29.88 -1.49 -28.50
N LYS A 374 31.02 -0.97 -28.96
CA LYS A 374 31.95 -0.25 -28.08
C LYS A 374 31.22 0.90 -27.37
N GLY A 375 31.10 0.79 -26.05
CA GLY A 375 30.44 1.77 -25.20
C GLY A 375 28.90 1.77 -25.22
N LEU A 376 28.21 0.78 -25.82
CA LEU A 376 26.77 0.57 -25.63
C LEU A 376 26.52 -0.84 -25.13
N ILE A 377 25.90 -0.95 -23.96
CA ILE A 377 25.61 -2.22 -23.28
C ILE A 377 24.11 -2.26 -22.99
N ILE A 378 23.47 -3.39 -23.23
CA ILE A 378 22.06 -3.62 -22.87
C ILE A 378 22.01 -4.56 -21.68
N HIS A 379 21.21 -4.19 -20.69
CA HIS A 379 20.93 -5.00 -19.50
C HIS A 379 19.49 -5.45 -19.54
N GLU A 380 19.29 -6.73 -19.26
CA GLU A 380 17.98 -7.35 -19.13
C GLU A 380 17.77 -7.70 -17.66
N TYR A 381 16.68 -7.23 -17.07
CA TYR A 381 16.32 -7.56 -15.70
C TYR A 381 15.03 -8.35 -15.73
N ILE A 382 15.11 -9.64 -15.44
CA ILE A 382 13.95 -10.53 -15.50
C ILE A 382 13.52 -10.90 -14.08
N ARG A 383 12.24 -10.71 -13.79
CA ARG A 383 11.60 -11.23 -12.59
C ARG A 383 10.23 -11.78 -12.97
N ASP A 384 10.06 -13.09 -12.80
CA ASP A 384 8.83 -13.81 -13.16
C ASP A 384 8.46 -13.56 -14.63
N ASP A 385 7.25 -13.07 -14.92
CA ASP A 385 6.75 -12.77 -16.26
C ASP A 385 7.07 -11.32 -16.72
N PHE A 386 7.91 -10.60 -15.96
CA PHE A 386 8.22 -9.20 -16.21
C PHE A 386 9.70 -8.99 -16.51
N LEU A 387 9.98 -8.31 -17.62
CA LEU A 387 11.32 -8.00 -18.10
C LEU A 387 11.49 -6.48 -18.25
N VAL A 388 12.56 -5.93 -17.67
CA VAL A 388 12.98 -4.53 -17.85
C VAL A 388 14.24 -4.50 -18.70
N LEU A 389 14.26 -3.60 -19.68
CA LEU A 389 15.38 -3.41 -20.59
C LEU A 389 16.00 -2.03 -20.38
N MET A 390 17.32 -2.03 -20.22
CA MET A 390 18.11 -0.84 -19.94
C MET A 390 19.28 -0.73 -20.91
N ALA A 391 19.52 0.47 -21.41
CA ALA A 391 20.70 0.79 -22.19
C ALA A 391 21.71 1.59 -21.36
N GLU A 392 22.95 1.14 -21.36
CA GLU A 392 24.12 1.79 -20.76
C GLU A 392 25.01 2.34 -21.88
N ASN A 393 25.13 3.66 -21.93
CA ASN A 393 26.00 4.39 -22.84
C ASN A 393 27.25 4.88 -22.10
N LYS A 394 28.41 4.28 -22.39
CA LYS A 394 29.73 4.66 -21.89
C LYS A 394 30.50 5.58 -22.85
N THR A 395 29.91 5.96 -23.99
CA THR A 395 30.55 6.84 -24.96
C THR A 395 30.49 8.32 -24.53
N GLU A 396 31.30 9.17 -25.16
CA GLU A 396 31.32 10.62 -24.92
C GLU A 396 30.14 11.35 -25.59
N GLY A 397 29.42 10.69 -26.49
CA GLY A 397 28.30 11.25 -27.24
C GLY A 397 26.96 10.58 -26.91
N PRO A 398 25.83 11.24 -27.20
CA PRO A 398 24.52 10.61 -27.07
C PRO A 398 24.31 9.51 -28.11
N ILE A 399 23.49 8.52 -27.75
CA ILE A 399 23.06 7.45 -28.65
C ILE A 399 21.56 7.56 -28.85
N PHE A 400 21.13 7.52 -30.11
CA PHE A 400 19.72 7.39 -30.47
C PHE A 400 19.47 5.97 -30.94
N MET A 401 18.71 5.21 -30.16
CA MET A 401 18.44 3.81 -30.47
C MET A 401 16.95 3.50 -30.51
N SER A 402 16.57 2.61 -31.42
CA SER A 402 15.25 2.00 -31.47
C SER A 402 15.39 0.51 -31.23
N MET A 403 14.45 -0.07 -30.52
CA MET A 403 14.43 -1.50 -30.26
C MET A 403 13.07 -2.07 -30.63
N ILE A 404 13.09 -3.18 -31.37
CA ILE A 404 11.89 -3.90 -31.79
C ILE A 404 11.96 -5.29 -31.17
N ALA A 405 10.97 -5.63 -30.35
CA ALA A 405 10.85 -6.95 -29.77
C ALA A 405 10.23 -7.91 -30.79
N LYS A 406 10.98 -8.93 -31.18
CA LYS A 406 10.47 -10.09 -31.90
C LYS A 406 10.17 -11.18 -30.88
N ASN A 407 8.89 -11.31 -30.55
CA ASN A 407 8.42 -12.37 -29.68
C ASN A 407 7.93 -13.56 -30.53
N ASP A 408 8.23 -14.77 -30.09
CA ASP A 408 7.74 -16.02 -30.68
C ASP A 408 6.38 -16.43 -30.03
N GLU A 409 5.93 -15.74 -28.96
CA GLU A 409 4.66 -15.95 -28.22
C GLU A 409 3.56 -14.93 -28.61
N GLU A 410 2.30 -15.39 -28.70
CA GLU A 410 1.14 -14.60 -29.17
C GLU A 410 0.61 -13.53 -28.19
N LEU A 411 1.02 -13.56 -26.90
CA LEU A 411 0.40 -12.78 -25.82
C LEU A 411 1.41 -11.99 -24.97
N CYS A 412 1.98 -10.95 -25.57
CA CYS A 412 3.00 -10.13 -24.93
C CYS A 412 2.69 -8.64 -25.05
N GLU A 413 2.64 -7.98 -23.90
CA GLU A 413 2.47 -6.54 -23.79
C GLU A 413 3.83 -5.86 -23.58
N THR A 414 3.98 -4.68 -24.17
CA THR A 414 5.25 -3.94 -24.16
C THR A 414 5.00 -2.47 -23.87
N HIS A 415 5.93 -1.85 -23.16
CA HIS A 415 5.93 -0.41 -22.88
C HIS A 415 7.31 0.18 -23.20
N GLY A 416 7.36 1.29 -23.93
CA GLY A 416 8.61 1.89 -24.44
C GLY A 416 9.28 1.13 -25.60
N ILE A 417 8.92 -0.12 -25.86
CA ILE A 417 9.44 -0.93 -26.98
C ILE A 417 8.26 -1.35 -27.86
N MET A 418 8.46 -1.38 -29.18
CA MET A 418 7.43 -1.84 -30.11
C MET A 418 7.64 -3.30 -30.48
N THR A 419 6.56 -4.06 -30.63
CA THR A 419 6.63 -5.45 -31.13
C THR A 419 6.76 -5.48 -32.65
N ASP A 420 7.36 -6.54 -33.21
CA ASP A 420 7.51 -6.72 -34.66
C ASP A 420 6.16 -6.66 -35.41
N HIS A 421 5.11 -7.25 -34.83
CA HIS A 421 3.75 -7.18 -35.39
C HIS A 421 3.24 -5.72 -35.46
N LEU A 422 3.35 -4.96 -34.37
CA LEU A 422 2.93 -3.56 -34.33
C LEU A 422 3.78 -2.67 -35.22
N TRP A 423 5.09 -2.92 -35.32
CA TRP A 423 5.97 -2.21 -36.23
C TRP A 423 5.56 -2.46 -37.69
N LYS A 424 5.35 -3.72 -38.10
CA LYS A 424 4.88 -4.05 -39.46
C LYS A 424 3.53 -3.43 -39.78
N PHE A 425 2.60 -3.46 -38.82
CA PHE A 425 1.28 -2.82 -38.98
C PHE A 425 1.41 -1.30 -39.13
N SER A 426 2.24 -0.66 -38.32
CA SER A 426 2.43 0.79 -38.35
C SER A 426 3.01 1.31 -39.66
N LYS A 427 3.79 0.48 -40.38
CA LYS A 427 4.29 0.78 -41.73
C LYS A 427 3.25 0.65 -42.85
N LYS A 428 2.12 -0.03 -42.59
CA LYS A 428 1.01 -0.17 -43.55
C LYS A 428 -0.05 0.94 -43.42
N LEU A 429 0.00 1.74 -42.36
CA LEU A 429 -0.91 2.87 -42.14
C LEU A 429 -0.66 3.99 -43.15
N ASN A 430 -1.68 4.81 -43.41
CA ASN A 430 -1.58 5.99 -44.29
C ASN A 430 -2.04 7.27 -43.56
N PRO A 431 -1.11 8.17 -43.17
CA PRO A 431 0.34 8.08 -43.36
C PRO A 431 0.98 7.02 -42.44
N PRO A 432 2.14 6.43 -42.82
CA PRO A 432 2.84 5.47 -41.98
C PRO A 432 3.39 6.14 -40.72
N VAL A 433 3.42 5.39 -39.62
CA VAL A 433 3.91 5.92 -38.34
C VAL A 433 5.44 6.09 -38.40
N PRO A 434 5.97 7.26 -37.97
CA PRO A 434 7.41 7.50 -37.80
C PRO A 434 8.14 6.42 -37.01
N ASP A 435 9.42 6.20 -37.29
CA ASP A 435 10.26 5.38 -36.40
C ASP A 435 10.55 6.16 -35.12
N ILE A 436 10.40 5.50 -33.97
CA ILE A 436 10.66 6.05 -32.64
C ILE A 436 12.06 5.68 -32.21
N TYR A 437 12.84 6.67 -31.80
CA TYR A 437 14.18 6.50 -31.23
C TYR A 437 14.24 7.07 -29.82
N HIS A 438 14.80 6.29 -28.90
CA HIS A 438 15.12 6.68 -27.53
C HIS A 438 16.43 7.46 -27.51
N PHE A 439 16.42 8.59 -26.81
CA PHE A 439 17.62 9.37 -26.54
C PHE A 439 18.33 8.85 -25.28
N ILE A 440 19.57 8.38 -25.44
CA ILE A 440 20.42 7.91 -24.33
C ILE A 440 21.61 8.85 -24.22
N PRO A 441 21.68 9.70 -23.17
CA PRO A 441 22.80 10.61 -22.97
C PRO A 441 24.15 9.90 -22.89
N ALA A 442 25.22 10.63 -23.19
CA ALA A 442 26.59 10.20 -22.91
C ALA A 442 26.74 9.82 -21.44
N LYS A 443 27.58 8.83 -21.15
CA LYS A 443 27.89 8.38 -19.78
C LYS A 443 26.63 8.16 -18.92
N SER A 444 25.64 7.42 -19.42
CA SER A 444 24.39 7.22 -18.69
C SER A 444 23.75 5.85 -18.90
N LYS A 445 22.92 5.41 -17.95
CA LYS A 445 22.01 4.28 -18.07
C LYS A 445 20.57 4.77 -18.17
N CYS A 446 19.79 4.18 -19.07
CA CYS A 446 18.39 4.54 -19.31
C CYS A 446 17.52 3.29 -19.41
N VAL A 447 16.36 3.29 -18.75
CA VAL A 447 15.33 2.28 -18.99
C VAL A 447 14.65 2.62 -20.32
N ILE A 448 14.77 1.69 -21.27
CA ILE A 448 14.28 1.87 -22.65
C ILE A 448 12.97 1.14 -22.91
N GLY A 449 12.62 0.16 -22.07
CA GLY A 449 11.31 -0.48 -22.16
C GLY A 449 11.09 -1.60 -21.15
N THR A 450 9.86 -2.09 -21.12
CA THR A 450 9.45 -3.24 -20.33
C THR A 450 8.61 -4.17 -21.19
N VAL A 451 8.69 -5.47 -20.90
CA VAL A 451 8.00 -6.55 -21.61
C VAL A 451 7.36 -7.45 -20.57
N TRP A 452 6.09 -7.84 -20.77
CA TRP A 452 5.45 -8.85 -19.94
C TRP A 452 4.50 -9.74 -20.72
N THR A 453 4.41 -11.01 -20.30
CA THR A 453 3.51 -12.00 -20.91
C THR A 453 2.22 -12.09 -20.10
N THR A 454 1.06 -12.09 -20.77
CA THR A 454 -0.24 -12.25 -20.12
C THR A 454 -0.81 -13.63 -20.46
N SER A 455 -0.85 -14.56 -19.51
CA SER A 455 -1.62 -15.79 -19.67
C SER A 455 -3.10 -15.52 -19.41
N TYR A 456 -4.00 -15.84 -20.35
CA TYR A 456 -5.46 -15.72 -20.14
C TYR A 456 -6.01 -16.66 -19.04
N GLU A 457 -5.22 -17.63 -18.59
CA GLU A 457 -5.45 -18.44 -17.39
C GLU A 457 -4.15 -18.54 -16.61
N THR A 458 -3.95 -17.72 -15.58
CA THR A 458 -2.79 -17.87 -14.69
C THR A 458 -3.08 -18.99 -13.69
N LYS A 459 -2.62 -20.20 -13.96
CA LYS A 459 -2.47 -21.25 -12.93
C LYS A 459 -1.07 -21.13 -12.32
N LEU A 460 -0.99 -20.80 -11.05
CA LEU A 460 0.29 -20.73 -10.32
C LEU A 460 0.79 -22.14 -9.99
N GLU A 461 1.90 -22.55 -10.60
CA GLU A 461 2.61 -23.79 -10.28
C GLU A 461 3.51 -23.60 -9.05
N LYS A 462 3.66 -24.65 -8.23
CA LYS A 462 4.30 -24.65 -6.90
C LYS A 462 5.83 -24.44 -6.88
N GLN A 463 6.46 -24.21 -8.02
CA GLN A 463 7.90 -23.97 -8.11
C GLN A 463 8.16 -22.75 -8.98
N PRO A 464 9.19 -21.92 -8.69
CA PRO A 464 9.63 -20.90 -9.62
C PRO A 464 10.05 -21.61 -10.90
N LYS A 465 9.22 -21.54 -11.94
CA LYS A 465 9.66 -21.85 -13.29
C LYS A 465 10.82 -20.92 -13.58
N LYS A 466 11.85 -21.44 -14.26
CA LYS A 466 12.84 -20.56 -14.89
C LYS A 466 12.05 -19.54 -15.73
N PRO A 467 12.38 -18.25 -15.68
CA PRO A 467 11.68 -17.27 -16.52
C PRO A 467 11.74 -17.72 -17.97
N GLU A 468 10.58 -17.96 -18.57
CA GLU A 468 10.43 -18.38 -19.97
C GLU A 468 10.22 -17.19 -20.91
N VAL A 469 10.36 -15.94 -20.42
CA VAL A 469 10.35 -14.75 -21.29
C VAL A 469 11.68 -14.68 -22.06
N SER A 470 11.71 -15.33 -23.22
CA SER A 470 12.79 -15.22 -24.21
C SER A 470 12.34 -14.35 -25.37
N CYS A 471 12.89 -13.14 -25.46
CA CYS A 471 12.62 -12.22 -26.57
C CYS A 471 13.88 -12.03 -27.43
N LYS A 472 13.71 -11.98 -28.75
CA LYS A 472 14.77 -11.56 -29.67
C LYS A 472 14.60 -10.09 -29.99
N TYR A 473 15.67 -9.30 -29.90
CA TYR A 473 15.60 -7.87 -30.18
C TYR A 473 16.26 -7.51 -31.48
N TRP A 474 15.62 -6.62 -32.23
CA TRP A 474 16.24 -5.91 -33.34
C TRP A 474 16.58 -4.52 -32.85
N ILE A 475 17.88 -4.22 -32.80
CA ILE A 475 18.40 -2.94 -32.32
C ILE A 475 18.83 -2.11 -33.53
N ARG A 476 18.35 -0.87 -33.58
CA ARG A 476 18.66 0.09 -34.64
C ARG A 476 19.32 1.31 -34.02
N ILE A 477 20.43 1.76 -34.58
CA ILE A 477 21.17 2.94 -34.11
C ILE A 477 21.11 4.00 -35.23
N LEU A 478 20.50 5.14 -34.92
CA LEU A 478 20.12 6.12 -35.93
C LEU A 478 21.31 6.58 -36.78
N PHE A 479 22.43 6.94 -36.15
CA PHE A 479 23.60 7.45 -36.87
C PHE A 479 24.22 6.40 -37.81
N GLU A 480 24.24 5.13 -37.41
CA GLU A 480 24.78 4.05 -38.24
C GLU A 480 23.87 3.77 -39.44
N GLU A 481 22.55 3.87 -39.27
CA GLU A 481 21.61 3.80 -40.39
C GLU A 481 21.79 4.96 -41.37
N MET A 482 21.99 6.17 -40.84
CA MET A 482 22.23 7.35 -41.67
C MET A 482 23.56 7.26 -42.42
N GLU A 483 24.63 6.83 -41.76
CA GLU A 483 25.94 6.62 -42.38
C GLU A 483 25.88 5.55 -43.47
N LYS A 484 25.19 4.42 -43.21
CA LYS A 484 25.00 3.37 -44.21
C LYS A 484 24.17 3.84 -45.41
N LYS A 485 23.22 4.75 -45.20
CA LYS A 485 22.31 5.25 -46.25
C LYS A 485 22.88 6.41 -47.06
N TYR A 486 23.70 7.27 -46.45
CA TYR A 486 24.15 8.54 -47.03
C TYR A 486 25.68 8.71 -47.09
N GLY A 487 26.45 7.79 -46.50
CA GLY A 487 27.91 7.91 -46.38
C GLY A 487 28.36 8.83 -45.25
N LEU A 488 29.68 8.91 -45.05
CA LEU A 488 30.34 9.71 -43.99
C LEU A 488 30.15 11.23 -44.15
N ASP A 489 29.92 11.71 -45.37
CA ASP A 489 29.61 13.12 -45.65
C ASP A 489 28.14 13.43 -45.33
N MET A 490 27.86 13.69 -44.04
CA MET A 490 26.53 13.95 -43.50
C MET A 490 25.82 15.16 -44.15
N LYS A 491 25.15 14.95 -45.29
CA LYS A 491 24.08 15.83 -45.79
C LYS A 491 22.74 15.09 -45.76
N ILE A 492 22.20 14.92 -44.56
CA ILE A 492 20.89 14.28 -44.36
C ILE A 492 19.78 15.25 -44.82
N PRO A 493 18.90 14.87 -45.77
CA PRO A 493 17.81 15.75 -46.19
C PRO A 493 16.86 16.09 -45.03
N LEU A 494 16.50 17.36 -44.87
CA LEU A 494 15.60 17.84 -43.80
C LEU A 494 14.25 17.09 -43.76
N LYS A 495 13.79 16.59 -44.91
CA LYS A 495 12.56 15.78 -45.05
C LYS A 495 12.67 14.41 -44.37
N GLU A 496 13.87 13.84 -44.26
CA GLU A 496 14.11 12.56 -43.58
C GLU A 496 14.23 12.77 -42.06
N LEU A 497 14.83 13.87 -41.61
CA LEU A 497 14.88 14.24 -40.18
C LEU A 497 13.47 14.45 -39.58
N LYS A 498 12.53 14.99 -40.37
CA LYS A 498 11.12 15.17 -39.96
C LYS A 498 10.33 13.85 -39.81
N LYS A 499 10.88 12.71 -40.23
CA LYS A 499 10.26 11.37 -40.07
C LYS A 499 10.74 10.64 -38.81
N ILE A 500 11.63 11.25 -38.03
CA ILE A 500 12.19 10.66 -36.82
C ILE A 500 11.49 11.28 -35.62
N HIS A 501 10.90 10.45 -34.77
CA HIS A 501 10.33 10.89 -33.51
C HIS A 501 11.24 10.49 -32.35
N TYR A 502 11.53 11.43 -31.47
CA TYR A 502 12.36 11.21 -30.29
C TYR A 502 11.46 11.12 -29.08
N GLU A 503 11.51 9.99 -28.38
CA GLU A 503 10.82 9.84 -27.11
C GLU A 503 11.82 9.95 -25.94
N PRO A 504 11.43 10.63 -24.85
CA PRO A 504 12.19 10.54 -23.61
C PRO A 504 12.15 9.10 -23.10
N THR A 505 13.24 8.66 -22.49
CA THR A 505 13.32 7.35 -21.85
C THR A 505 12.28 7.27 -20.72
N LEU A 506 11.80 6.06 -20.43
CA LEU A 506 10.74 5.81 -19.44
C LEU A 506 11.06 6.38 -18.04
N TYR A 507 12.34 6.52 -17.75
CA TYR A 507 12.89 7.05 -16.51
C TYR A 507 14.01 8.06 -16.81
N LYS A 508 14.35 8.89 -15.81
CA LYS A 508 15.47 9.83 -15.92
C LYS A 508 16.79 9.05 -16.17
N PRO A 509 17.62 9.51 -17.13
CA PRO A 509 18.95 8.95 -17.32
C PRO A 509 19.77 8.96 -16.03
N ILE A 510 20.41 7.83 -15.71
CA ILE A 510 21.27 7.62 -14.54
C ILE A 510 22.72 7.86 -15.00
N PRO A 511 23.42 8.90 -14.52
CA PRO A 511 24.82 9.11 -14.88
C PRO A 511 25.71 7.92 -14.47
N ILE A 512 26.74 7.66 -15.26
CA ILE A 512 27.78 6.67 -14.98
C ILE A 512 29.08 7.45 -14.83
N GLU A 513 29.77 7.25 -13.71
CA GLU A 513 31.09 7.86 -13.46
C GLU A 513 32.16 7.38 -14.45
#